data_AF-A0A1W9SL89-F1
#
_entry.id   AF-A0A1W9SL89-F1
#
_cell.length_a   1.000
_cell.length_b   1.000
_cell.length_c   1.000
_cell.angle_alpha   90.00
_cell.angle_beta   90.00
_cell.angle_gamma   90.00
#
_symmetry.space_group_name_H-M   'P 1'
#
loop_
_entity.id
_entity.type
_entity.pdbx_description
1 polymer ?
#
loop_
_entity_poly.entity_id
_entity_poly.type
_entity_poly.pdbx_seq_one_letter_code
_entity_poly.pdbx_strand_id
1 'polypeptide(L)'
;MPDASFTELEEEYCLNTPAIDLEASNEGGIFSGDGIIENKFYPEFAGLGTHVLEYSYTDENNCKNDFSQNVTIRNIPNVKFRMLDNSFCKSDEAIELEAELIILNIIM
;
A
#
# COMPACT_ATOMS: atom_id res chain seq x y z
N MET A 1 26.00 -1.07 14.08
CA MET A 1 24.96 -0.02 14.07
C MET A 1 23.65 -0.77 13.99
N PRO A 2 22.75 -0.67 14.98
CA PRO A 2 21.48 -1.38 14.91
C PRO A 2 20.67 -0.80 13.76
N ASP A 3 20.37 -1.64 12.76
CA ASP A 3 19.53 -1.24 11.64
C ASP A 3 18.14 -0.91 12.18
N ALA A 4 17.62 0.26 11.85
CA ALA A 4 16.23 0.56 12.15
C ALA A 4 15.42 0.02 10.97
N SER A 5 14.86 -1.18 11.07
CA SER A 5 13.98 -1.69 10.02
C SER A 5 12.52 -1.41 10.36
N PHE A 6 11.72 -1.10 9.34
CA PHE A 6 10.27 -1.28 9.45
C PHE A 6 9.99 -2.77 9.53
N THR A 7 9.56 -3.23 10.69
CA THR A 7 9.13 -4.63 10.84
C THR A 7 7.70 -4.66 10.32
N GLU A 8 7.43 -5.39 9.23
CA GLU A 8 6.10 -5.56 8.60
C GLU A 8 5.62 -4.51 7.56
N LEU A 9 6.48 -3.60 7.10
CA LEU A 9 6.14 -2.71 5.99
C LEU A 9 6.40 -3.38 4.63
N GLU A 10 5.34 -3.58 3.84
CA GLU A 10 5.41 -4.08 2.46
C GLU A 10 5.80 -2.96 1.49
N GLU A 11 6.35 -3.33 0.32
CA GLU A 11 6.74 -2.37 -0.72
C GLU A 11 5.54 -1.81 -1.51
N GLU A 12 4.36 -2.41 -1.38
CA GLU A 12 3.20 -2.08 -2.19
C GLU A 12 1.87 -2.23 -1.45
N TYR A 13 0.97 -1.24 -1.58
CA TYR A 13 -0.38 -1.27 -1.03
C TYR A 13 -1.42 -0.73 -2.00
N CYS A 14 -2.70 -1.07 -1.79
CA CYS A 14 -3.81 -0.44 -2.48
C CYS A 14 -4.19 0.88 -1.79
N LEU A 15 -4.75 1.84 -2.53
CA LEU A 15 -5.17 3.14 -2.01
C LEU A 15 -6.16 3.04 -0.83
N ASN A 16 -6.99 2.00 -0.78
CA ASN A 16 -7.95 1.77 0.29
C ASN A 16 -7.46 0.77 1.35
N THR A 17 -6.18 0.39 1.34
CA THR A 17 -5.62 -0.43 2.41
C THR A 17 -5.79 0.32 3.73
N PRO A 18 -6.29 -0.35 4.79
CA PRO A 18 -6.39 0.25 6.12
C PRO A 18 -5.03 0.77 6.63
N ALA A 19 -5.07 1.56 7.71
CA ALA A 19 -3.85 2.04 8.34
C ALA A 19 -2.95 0.87 8.76
N ILE A 20 -1.65 0.98 8.45
CA ILE A 20 -0.61 0.02 8.80
C ILE A 20 0.13 0.55 10.00
N ASP A 21 0.23 -0.26 11.05
CA ASP A 21 1.06 0.06 12.22
C ASP A 21 2.54 -0.04 11.85
N LEU A 22 3.32 0.98 12.20
CA LEU A 22 4.75 1.05 11.94
C LEU A 22 5.51 0.66 13.19
N GLU A 23 6.33 -0.38 13.09
CA GLU A 23 7.24 -0.80 14.15
C GLU A 23 8.69 -0.65 13.71
N ALA A 24 9.52 -0.05 14.57
CA ALA A 24 10.95 0.09 14.37
C ALA A 24 11.72 -0.81 15.33
N SER A 25 12.84 -1.35 14.89
CA SER A 25 13.70 -2.21 15.73
C SER A 25 14.33 -1.48 16.92
N ASN A 26 14.44 -0.15 16.86
CA ASN A 26 14.91 0.69 17.94
C ASN A 26 13.74 1.58 18.40
N GLU A 27 13.44 1.62 19.69
CA GLU A 27 12.40 2.52 20.23
C GLU A 27 12.91 3.97 20.35
N GLY A 28 11.99 4.94 20.29
CA GLY A 28 12.26 6.35 20.61
C GLY A 28 12.64 7.24 19.42
N GLY A 29 12.65 6.73 18.20
CA GLY A 29 12.74 7.54 16.99
C GLY A 29 11.39 8.03 16.48
N ILE A 30 11.41 8.69 15.33
CA ILE A 30 10.24 9.36 14.73
C ILE A 30 10.07 8.86 13.30
N PHE A 31 8.86 8.41 12.97
CA PHE A 31 8.45 8.13 11.59
C PHE A 31 8.02 9.41 10.87
N SER A 32 8.41 9.54 9.60
CA SER A 32 8.07 10.68 8.76
C SER A 32 7.90 10.28 7.29
N GLY A 33 7.06 11.01 6.57
CA GLY A 33 6.69 10.71 5.18
C GLY A 33 5.23 11.01 4.90
N ASP A 34 4.86 10.98 3.63
CA ASP A 34 3.46 11.17 3.22
C ASP A 34 2.58 10.06 3.81
N GLY A 35 1.40 10.44 4.31
CA GLY A 35 0.46 9.50 4.91
C GLY A 35 0.86 8.95 6.27
N ILE A 36 1.96 9.38 6.89
CA ILE A 36 2.29 9.00 8.26
C ILE A 36 1.59 9.92 9.26
N ILE A 37 0.86 9.32 10.20
CA ILE A 37 0.26 10.00 11.36
C ILE A 37 0.61 9.18 12.59
N GLU A 38 1.36 9.80 13.52
CA GLU A 38 1.97 9.10 14.67
C GLU A 38 2.82 7.91 14.22
N ASN A 39 2.51 6.69 14.67
CA ASN A 39 3.21 5.46 14.31
C ASN A 39 2.39 4.62 13.32
N LYS A 40 1.57 5.26 12.48
CA LYS A 40 0.73 4.57 11.49
C LYS A 40 0.90 5.19 10.11
N PHE A 41 0.93 4.35 9.09
CA PHE A 41 0.91 4.74 7.69
C PHE A 41 -0.49 4.58 7.11
N TYR A 42 -0.98 5.63 6.45
CA TYR A 42 -2.31 5.71 5.83
C TYR A 42 -2.15 5.85 4.30
N PRO A 43 -2.27 4.75 3.54
CA PRO A 43 -2.17 4.74 2.08
C PRO A 43 -3.06 5.76 1.38
N GLU A 44 -4.29 5.93 1.87
CA GLU A 44 -5.26 6.93 1.39
C GLU A 44 -4.69 8.36 1.41
N PHE A 45 -3.96 8.71 2.48
CA PHE A 45 -3.42 10.05 2.68
C PHE A 45 -2.09 10.27 1.97
N ALA A 46 -1.32 9.22 1.73
CA ALA A 46 -0.13 9.28 0.89
C ALA A 46 -0.52 9.57 -0.57
N GLY A 47 -1.61 8.97 -1.05
CA GLY A 47 -2.07 9.10 -2.43
C GLY A 47 -1.42 8.09 -3.38
N LEU A 48 -1.75 8.15 -4.66
CA LEU A 48 -1.23 7.22 -5.66
C LEU A 48 0.22 7.57 -6.04
N GLY A 49 1.09 6.55 -6.14
CA GLY A 49 2.48 6.72 -6.55
C GLY A 49 3.46 6.07 -5.59
N THR A 50 4.75 6.34 -5.78
CA THR A 50 5.81 5.89 -4.87
C THR A 50 6.12 7.00 -3.88
N HIS A 51 6.09 6.65 -2.60
CA HIS A 51 6.38 7.53 -1.47
C HIS A 51 7.60 7.00 -0.72
N VAL A 52 8.39 7.90 -0.16
CA VAL A 52 9.53 7.56 0.69
C VAL A 52 9.09 7.74 2.13
N LEU A 53 9.18 6.67 2.91
CA LEU A 53 8.97 6.70 4.36
C LEU A 53 10.32 6.67 5.04
N GLU A 54 10.49 7.50 6.07
CA GLU A 54 11.76 7.69 6.79
C GLU A 54 11.56 7.51 8.29
N TYR A 55 12.55 6.89 8.94
CA TYR A 55 12.64 6.76 10.38
C TYR A 55 13.96 7.33 10.88
N SER A 56 13.89 8.32 11.77
CA SER A 56 15.07 8.96 12.38
C SER A 56 15.15 8.65 13.87
N TYR A 57 16.28 8.13 14.32
CA TYR A 57 16.56 7.79 15.71
C TYR A 57 17.85 8.46 16.19
N THR A 58 17.86 8.93 17.43
CA THR A 58 19.06 9.46 18.11
C THR A 58 19.22 8.77 19.45
N ASP A 59 20.38 8.13 19.68
CA ASP A 59 20.67 7.45 20.95
C ASP A 59 21.10 8.43 22.07
N GLU A 60 21.27 7.90 23.29
CA GLU A 60 21.72 8.68 24.46
C GLU A 60 23.13 9.28 24.30
N ASN A 61 23.93 8.75 23.36
CA ASN A 61 25.26 9.24 23.03
C ASN A 61 25.25 10.25 21.87
N ASN A 62 24.08 10.69 21.42
CA ASN A 62 23.85 11.56 20.25
C ASN A 62 24.27 10.94 18.90
N CYS A 63 24.35 9.61 18.80
CA CYS A 63 24.49 8.94 17.51
C CYS A 63 23.16 8.94 16.78
N LYS A 64 23.15 9.45 15.55
CA LYS A 64 21.97 9.45 14.68
C LYS A 64 21.99 8.24 13.78
N ASN A 65 20.82 7.63 13.59
CA ASN A 65 20.61 6.63 12.56
C ASN A 65 19.30 6.96 11.84
N ASP A 66 19.34 6.86 10.51
CA ASP A 66 18.22 7.16 9.64
C ASP A 66 18.00 5.97 8.70
N PHE A 67 16.74 5.58 8.55
CA PHE A 67 16.34 4.51 7.63
C PHE A 67 15.26 5.01 6.70
N SER A 68 15.29 4.59 5.44
CA SER A 68 14.27 4.95 4.47
C SER A 68 13.81 3.73 3.67
N GLN A 69 12.51 3.64 3.44
CA GLN A 69 11.90 2.60 2.60
C GLN A 69 10.93 3.25 1.60
N ASN A 70 10.97 2.76 0.37
CA ASN A 70 10.00 3.15 -0.65
C ASN A 70 8.76 2.28 -0.54
N VAL A 71 7.60 2.93 -0.62
CA VAL A 71 6.29 2.27 -0.63
C VAL A 71 5.51 2.76 -1.84
N THR A 72 4.93 1.84 -2.61
CA THR A 72 4.12 2.18 -3.78
C THR A 72 2.65 1.98 -3.49
N ILE A 73 1.85 3.03 -3.65
CA ILE A 73 0.40 2.97 -3.54
C ILE A 73 -0.20 2.84 -4.93
N ARG A 74 -0.89 1.72 -5.15
CA ARG A 74 -1.61 1.44 -6.39
C ARG A 74 -3.08 1.74 -6.27
N ASN A 75 -3.67 2.02 -7.42
CA ASN A 75 -5.11 2.20 -7.52
C ASN A 75 -5.84 0.87 -7.33
N ILE A 76 -7.09 0.95 -6.89
CA ILE A 76 -7.94 -0.21 -6.67
C ILE A 76 -8.31 -0.80 -8.04
N PRO A 77 -8.01 -2.08 -8.31
CA PRO A 77 -8.38 -2.69 -9.57
C PRO A 77 -9.91 -2.76 -9.67
N ASN A 78 -10.47 -2.17 -10.73
CA ASN A 78 -11.89 -2.28 -11.02
C ASN A 78 -12.10 -3.51 -11.92
N VAL A 79 -12.68 -4.57 -11.38
CA VAL A 79 -12.87 -5.83 -12.12
C VAL A 79 -14.29 -5.91 -12.64
N LYS A 80 -14.46 -6.24 -13.92
CA LYS A 80 -15.78 -6.64 -14.46
C LYS A 80 -15.70 -8.02 -15.06
N PHE A 81 -16.77 -8.78 -14.84
CA PHE A 81 -17.01 -10.03 -15.54
C PHE A 81 -17.55 -9.73 -16.93
N ARG A 82 -17.01 -10.41 -17.94
CA ARG A 82 -17.63 -10.51 -19.25
C ARG A 82 -18.69 -11.61 -19.23
N MET A 83 -19.63 -11.55 -20.17
CA MET A 83 -20.76 -12.48 -20.30
C MET A 83 -21.77 -12.43 -19.14
N LEU A 84 -22.24 -11.21 -18.84
CA LEU A 84 -23.30 -10.92 -17.87
C LEU A 84 -24.71 -11.07 -18.47
N ASP A 85 -24.95 -12.08 -19.30
CA ASP A 85 -26.33 -12.35 -19.70
C ASP A 85 -27.08 -12.84 -18.45
N ASN A 86 -28.09 -12.10 -18.01
CA ASN A 86 -28.84 -12.42 -16.79
C ASN A 86 -29.78 -13.63 -16.95
N SER A 87 -29.74 -14.31 -18.10
CA SER A 87 -30.61 -15.43 -18.43
C SER A 87 -29.88 -16.41 -19.33
N PHE A 88 -29.74 -17.63 -18.86
CA PHE A 88 -29.17 -18.75 -19.58
C PHE A 88 -30.23 -19.83 -19.79
N CYS A 89 -30.25 -20.45 -20.96
CA CYS A 89 -31.09 -21.62 -21.21
C CYS A 89 -30.48 -22.85 -20.55
N LYS A 90 -31.34 -23.79 -20.14
CA LYS A 90 -30.90 -25.07 -19.55
C LYS A 90 -29.98 -25.89 -20.48
N SER A 91 -30.05 -25.65 -21.79
CA SER A 91 -29.25 -26.32 -22.82
C SER A 91 -28.04 -25.51 -23.30
N ASP A 92 -27.76 -24.36 -22.68
CA ASP A 92 -26.57 -23.59 -23.04
C ASP A 92 -25.30 -24.39 -22.68
N GLU A 93 -24.26 -24.20 -23.49
CA GLU A 93 -22.95 -24.76 -23.21
C GLU A 93 -22.32 -24.06 -21.99
N ALA A 94 -21.33 -24.72 -21.38
CA ALA A 94 -20.61 -24.14 -20.24
C ALA A 94 -19.91 -22.85 -20.67
N ILE A 95 -20.13 -21.78 -19.90
CA ILE A 95 -19.51 -20.48 -20.13
C ILE A 95 -18.29 -20.34 -19.22
N GLU A 96 -17.17 -19.95 -19.80
CA GLU A 96 -15.99 -19.54 -19.03
C GLU A 96 -16.14 -18.08 -18.62
N LEU A 97 -16.14 -17.83 -17.30
CA LEU A 97 -16.20 -16.48 -16.77
C LEU A 97 -14.81 -15.85 -16.87
N GLU A 98 -14.69 -14.83 -17.72
CA GLU A 98 -13.50 -14.01 -17.79
C GLU A 98 -13.70 -12.71 -16.99
N ALA A 99 -12.75 -12.43 -16.10
CA ALA A 99 -12.67 -11.19 -15.35
C ALA A 99 -11.59 -10.31 -15.99
N GLU A 100 -11.96 -9.11 -16.43
CA GLU A 100 -11.01 -8.14 -16.98
C GLU A 100 -10.81 -6.96 -16.01
N LEU A 101 -9.55 -6.54 -15.85
CA LEU A 101 -9.21 -5.30 -15.17
C LEU A 101 -9.62 -4.13 -16.06
N ILE A 102 -10.51 -3.28 -15.56
CA ILE A 102 -10.79 -2.00 -16.18
C ILE A 102 -9.74 -1.04 -15.65
N ILE A 103 -8.71 -0.82 -16.47
CA ILE A 103 -7.86 0.34 -16.29
C ILE A 103 -8.77 1.54 -16.58
N LEU A 104 -9.22 2.25 -15.53
CA LEU A 104 -9.79 3.58 -15.72
C LEU A 104 -8.67 4.42 -16.32
N ASN A 105 -8.63 4.48 -17.65
CA ASN A 105 -7.92 5.56 -18.32
C ASN A 105 -8.58 6.83 -17.82
N ILE A 106 -7.92 7.48 -16.86
CA ILE A 106 -8.20 8.86 -16.48
C ILE A 106 -7.89 9.66 -17.74
N ILE A 107 -8.89 9.82 -18.60
CA ILE A 107 -8.88 10.84 -19.65
C ILE A 107 -9.02 12.14 -18.88
N MET A 108 -7.89 12.81 -18.66
CA MET A 108 -7.83 14.23 -18.33
C MET A 108 -7.95 15.04 -19.63
#